data_AF-A0A920S966-F1
#
_entry.id   AF-A0A920S966-F1
#
_cell.length_a   1.000
_cell.length_b   1.000
_cell.length_c   1.000
_cell.angle_alpha   90.00
_cell.angle_beta   90.00
_cell.angle_gamma   90.00
#
_symmetry.space_group_name_H-M   'P 1'
#
loop_
_entity.id
_entity.type
_entity.pdbx_description
1 polymer ?
#
loop_
_entity_poly.entity_id
_entity_poly.type
_entity_poly.pdbx_seq_one_letter_code
_entity_poly.pdbx_strand_id
1 'polypeptide(L)'
;MEEQARESMDFDVVIVGGGPAGLSAASRLMQLGAENDQEISVCLVEKGSEIGAHILSGAVFVPKALDEFFRLEGNGCPVSNPVTATSTTFC
;
A
#
# COMPACT_ATOMS: atom_id res chain seq x y z
N MET A 1 -12.49 -33.98 -19.96
CA MET A 1 -12.50 -32.76 -19.12
C MET A 1 -12.52 -31.61 -20.07
N GLU A 2 -13.65 -30.92 -20.19
CA GLU A 2 -13.66 -29.60 -20.84
C GLU A 2 -12.85 -28.66 -19.94
N GLU A 3 -11.81 -28.08 -20.50
CA GLU A 3 -11.02 -27.05 -19.85
C GLU A 3 -11.84 -25.77 -19.88
N GLN A 4 -12.45 -25.43 -18.74
CA GLN A 4 -13.27 -24.23 -18.64
C GLN A 4 -12.37 -23.00 -18.83
N ALA A 5 -12.62 -22.25 -19.89
CA ALA A 5 -11.88 -21.03 -20.20
C ALA A 5 -12.00 -20.05 -19.02
N ARG A 6 -10.86 -19.57 -18.51
CA ARG A 6 -10.84 -18.54 -17.46
C ARG A 6 -11.17 -17.20 -18.10
N GLU A 7 -11.99 -16.41 -17.41
CA GLU A 7 -12.22 -15.02 -17.79
C GLU A 7 -10.91 -14.21 -17.63
N SER A 8 -10.65 -13.32 -18.57
CA SER A 8 -9.43 -12.49 -18.62
C SER A 8 -9.81 -11.02 -18.77
N MET A 9 -9.05 -10.16 -18.10
CA MET A 9 -9.14 -8.70 -18.20
C MET A 9 -7.74 -8.14 -18.44
N ASP A 10 -7.65 -7.11 -19.28
CA ASP A 10 -6.39 -6.44 -19.58
C ASP A 10 -6.18 -5.24 -18.64
N PHE A 11 -4.96 -5.11 -18.12
CA PHE A 11 -4.51 -3.97 -17.31
C PHE A 11 -3.08 -3.62 -17.71
N ASP A 12 -2.71 -2.34 -17.63
CA ASP A 12 -1.33 -1.90 -17.88
C ASP A 12 -0.40 -2.40 -16.77
N VAL A 13 -0.89 -2.42 -15.53
CA VAL A 13 -0.15 -2.89 -14.36
C VAL A 13 -1.04 -3.73 -13.46
N VAL A 14 -0.55 -4.91 -13.05
CA VAL A 14 -1.16 -5.75 -12.01
C VAL A 14 -0.22 -5.81 -10.81
N ILE A 15 -0.76 -5.48 -9.63
CA ILE A 15 -0.06 -5.49 -8.35
C ILE A 15 -0.67 -6.57 -7.46
N VAL A 16 0.17 -7.51 -7.00
CA VAL A 16 -0.24 -8.60 -6.12
C VAL A 16 0.16 -8.27 -4.68
N GLY A 17 -0.85 -8.04 -3.83
CA GLY A 17 -0.72 -7.70 -2.41
C GLY A 17 -1.09 -6.24 -2.12
N GLY A 18 -2.12 -6.04 -1.29
CA GLY A 18 -2.60 -4.76 -0.80
C GLY A 18 -1.95 -4.30 0.50
N GLY A 19 -0.67 -4.62 0.69
CA GLY A 19 0.14 -4.09 1.80
C GLY A 19 0.65 -2.66 1.52
N PRO A 20 1.45 -2.08 2.43
CA PRO A 20 1.96 -0.71 2.28
C PRO A 20 2.68 -0.50 0.94
N ALA A 21 3.56 -1.42 0.54
CA ALA A 21 4.29 -1.32 -0.73
C ALA A 21 3.37 -1.37 -1.96
N GLY A 22 2.42 -2.30 -2.01
CA GLY A 22 1.51 -2.46 -3.14
C GLY A 22 0.55 -1.28 -3.30
N LEU A 23 -0.01 -0.80 -2.19
CA LEU A 23 -0.87 0.38 -2.18
C LEU A 23 -0.09 1.66 -2.55
N SER A 24 1.12 1.84 -2.02
CA SER A 24 1.97 2.98 -2.40
C SER A 24 2.32 2.95 -3.88
N ALA A 25 2.65 1.78 -4.45
CA ALA A 25 2.93 1.65 -5.87
C ALA A 25 1.69 1.94 -6.73
N ALA A 26 0.55 1.33 -6.40
CA ALA A 26 -0.71 1.54 -7.12
C ALA A 26 -1.11 3.02 -7.13
N SER A 27 -1.11 3.64 -5.94
CA SER A 27 -1.49 5.04 -5.80
C SER A 27 -0.49 5.97 -6.47
N ARG A 28 0.82 5.71 -6.41
CA ARG A 28 1.82 6.53 -7.13
C ARG A 28 1.69 6.42 -8.63
N LEU A 29 1.41 5.24 -9.17
CA LEU A 29 1.17 5.04 -10.61
C LEU A 29 -0.03 5.86 -11.09
N MET A 30 -1.13 5.82 -10.35
CA MET A 30 -2.32 6.63 -10.67
C MET A 30 -2.04 8.13 -10.57
N GLN A 31 -1.29 8.59 -9.56
CA GLN A 31 -0.86 9.98 -9.44
C GLN A 31 0.00 10.40 -10.63
N LEU A 32 0.99 9.60 -11.01
CA LEU A 32 1.85 9.87 -12.17
C LEU A 32 1.07 9.89 -13.49
N GLY A 33 0.09 8.99 -13.65
CA GLY A 33 -0.82 9.02 -14.80
C GLY A 33 -1.57 10.34 -14.89
N ALA A 34 -2.18 10.79 -13.77
CA ALA A 34 -2.86 12.08 -13.70
C ALA A 34 -1.92 13.27 -13.93
N GLU A 35 -0.71 13.26 -13.35
CA GLU A 35 0.31 14.31 -13.53
C GLU A 35 0.76 14.44 -15.00
N ASN A 36 0.74 13.35 -15.77
CA ASN A 36 1.19 13.30 -17.17
C ASN A 36 0.03 13.23 -18.17
N ASP A 37 -1.22 13.46 -17.73
CA ASP A 37 -2.43 13.37 -18.56
C ASP A 37 -2.54 12.02 -19.32
N GLN A 38 -2.08 10.94 -18.67
CA GLN A 38 -2.06 9.59 -19.19
C GLN A 38 -3.05 8.70 -18.42
N GLU A 39 -3.97 8.08 -19.14
CA GLU A 39 -4.84 7.07 -18.59
C GLU A 39 -4.05 5.76 -18.41
N ILE A 40 -3.97 5.28 -17.16
CA ILE A 40 -3.30 4.02 -16.79
C ILE A 40 -4.26 3.15 -16.00
N SER A 41 -4.40 1.90 -16.43
CA SER A 41 -5.23 0.89 -15.78
C SER A 41 -4.39 0.07 -14.79
N VAL A 42 -4.70 0.19 -13.50
CA VAL A 42 -3.98 -0.51 -12.42
C VAL A 42 -4.93 -1.45 -11.70
N CYS A 43 -4.62 -2.75 -11.70
CA CYS A 43 -5.31 -3.75 -10.90
C CYS A 43 -4.49 -4.07 -9.64
N LEU A 44 -5.08 -3.91 -8.46
CA LEU A 44 -4.49 -4.37 -7.21
C LEU A 44 -5.34 -5.50 -6.65
N VAL A 45 -4.70 -6.63 -6.37
CA VAL A 45 -5.35 -7.81 -5.77
C VAL A 45 -4.81 -8.07 -4.38
N GLU A 46 -5.70 -8.32 -3.42
CA GLU A 46 -5.36 -8.64 -2.04
C GLU A 46 -6.14 -9.88 -1.60
N LYS A 47 -5.50 -10.76 -0.83
CA LYS A 47 -6.11 -11.98 -0.28
C LYS A 47 -7.12 -11.66 0.82
N GLY A 48 -6.91 -10.56 1.55
CA GLY A 48 -7.79 -10.08 2.61
C GLY A 48 -9.22 -9.91 2.16
N SER A 49 -10.17 -10.16 3.07
CA SER A 49 -11.58 -9.78 2.87
C SER A 49 -11.76 -8.27 2.69
N GLU A 50 -10.78 -7.50 3.18
CA GLU A 50 -10.65 -6.06 3.05
C GLU A 50 -9.16 -5.69 3.06
N ILE A 51 -8.84 -4.50 2.54
CA ILE A 51 -7.49 -3.96 2.60
C ILE A 51 -7.08 -3.83 4.08
N GLY A 52 -5.95 -4.43 4.44
CA GLY A 52 -5.43 -4.41 5.80
C GLY A 52 -5.76 -5.64 6.66
N ALA A 53 -6.73 -6.49 6.28
CA ALA A 53 -7.15 -7.65 7.08
C ALA A 53 -6.03 -8.68 7.34
N HIS A 54 -4.99 -8.71 6.51
CA HIS A 54 -3.83 -9.60 6.66
C HIS A 54 -2.53 -8.87 6.97
N ILE A 55 -2.55 -7.57 7.26
CA ILE A 55 -1.36 -6.82 7.66
C ILE A 55 -1.12 -7.06 9.15
N LEU A 56 0.03 -7.65 9.49
CA LEU A 56 0.50 -7.81 10.86
C LEU A 56 1.90 -7.20 10.98
N SER A 57 2.07 -6.27 11.93
CA SER A 57 3.36 -5.61 12.19
C SER A 57 3.39 -5.05 13.61
N GLY A 58 4.59 -4.91 14.18
CA GLY A 58 4.81 -4.07 15.36
C GLY A 58 4.77 -2.57 15.05
N ALA A 59 4.79 -2.21 13.76
CA ALA A 59 4.58 -0.86 13.23
C ALA A 59 5.42 0.25 13.87
N VAL A 60 6.68 -0.06 14.22
CA VAL A 60 7.70 0.95 14.54
C VAL A 60 8.47 1.27 13.26
N PHE A 61 8.30 2.48 12.74
CA PHE A 61 8.89 2.89 11.46
C PHE A 61 9.25 4.38 11.45
N VAL A 62 10.00 4.79 10.43
CA VAL A 62 10.36 6.20 10.19
C VAL A 62 9.25 6.87 9.36
N PRO A 63 8.60 7.94 9.84
CA PRO A 63 7.41 8.51 9.20
C PRO A 63 7.67 9.22 7.87
N LYS A 64 8.93 9.58 7.60
CA LYS A 64 9.35 10.37 6.42
C LYS A 64 8.71 9.91 5.10
N ALA A 65 8.72 8.62 4.81
CA ALA A 65 8.14 8.10 3.56
C ALA A 65 6.62 8.31 3.48
N LEU A 66 5.94 8.24 4.62
CA LEU A 66 4.49 8.46 4.71
C LEU A 66 4.16 9.95 4.59
N ASP A 67 4.98 10.82 5.17
CA ASP A 67 4.86 12.28 5.07
C ASP A 67 5.08 12.76 3.63
N GLU A 68 6.10 12.23 2.95
CA GLU A 68 6.37 12.52 1.53
C GLU A 68 5.20 12.06 0.63
N PHE A 69 4.52 10.97 1.00
CA PHE A 69 3.46 10.38 0.20
C PHE A 69 2.07 11.00 0.44
N PHE A 70 1.69 11.22 1.69
CA PHE A 70 0.32 11.66 2.07
C PHE A 70 0.25 13.08 2.64
N ARG A 71 1.38 13.72 2.98
CA ARG A 71 1.42 15.01 3.70
C ARG A 71 0.48 15.04 4.91
N LEU A 72 0.63 14.06 5.80
CA LEU A 72 -0.27 13.84 6.93
C LEU A 72 -0.22 15.02 7.91
N GLU A 73 -1.26 15.85 7.94
CA GLU A 73 -1.41 16.94 8.92
C GLU A 73 -2.76 16.85 9.66
N GLY A 74 -2.77 17.27 10.94
CA GLY A 74 -4.00 17.49 11.71
C GLY A 74 -4.58 16.29 12.47
N ASN A 75 -5.80 16.48 12.98
CA ASN A 75 -6.54 15.49 13.76
C ASN A 75 -7.02 14.37 12.82
N GLY A 76 -6.37 13.21 12.86
CA GLY A 76 -6.67 12.06 11.99
C GLY A 76 -5.44 11.35 11.42
N CYS A 77 -4.24 11.90 11.64
CA CYS A 77 -3.00 11.23 11.28
C CYS A 77 -2.86 9.90 12.06
N PRO A 78 -2.70 8.74 11.38
CA PRO A 78 -2.56 7.44 12.04
C PRO A 78 -1.19 7.28 12.75
N VAL A 79 -0.26 8.23 12.58
CA VAL A 79 1.05 8.24 13.22
C VAL A 79 1.07 9.27 14.35
N SER A 80 0.63 8.85 15.54
CA SER A 80 0.45 9.74 16.70
C SER A 80 1.33 9.39 17.90
N ASN A 81 2.07 8.28 17.86
CA ASN A 81 2.87 7.77 18.98
C ASN A 81 4.38 7.83 18.68
N PRO A 82 5.06 8.95 18.99
CA PRO A 82 6.51 9.05 18.79
C PRO A 82 7.27 8.14 19.76
N VAL A 83 8.32 7.48 19.26
CA VAL A 83 9.24 6.68 20.09
C VAL A 83 10.07 7.63 20.95
N THR A 84 10.06 7.43 22.27
CA THR A 84 10.79 8.28 23.24
C THR A 84 11.99 7.58 23.89
N ALA A 85 12.04 6.25 23.84
CA ALA A 85 13.14 5.46 24.40
C ALA A 85 13.31 4.15 23.62
N THR A 86 14.50 3.56 23.68
CA THR A 86 14.80 2.23 23.12
C THR A 86 15.71 1.52 24.12
N SER A 87 15.44 0.23 24.35
CA SER A 87 16.22 -0.61 25.25
C SER A 87 16.49 -1.95 24.59
N THR A 88 17.63 -2.57 24.88
CA THR A 88 18.00 -3.90 24.39
C THR A 88 18.73 -4.62 25.52
N THR A 89 18.21 -5.78 25.92
CA THR A 89 18.76 -6.60 27.00
C THR A 89 19.39 -7.84 26.40
N PHE A 90 20.60 -8.18 26.85
CA PHE A 90 21.27 -9.42 26.51
C PHE A 90 21.22 -10.36 27.72
N CYS A 91 20.98 -11.65 27.47
CA CYS A 91 20.99 -12.71 28.48
C CYS A 91 22.42 -13.17 28.79
#